data_AF-A0A833H1Z8-F1
#
_entry.id   AF-A0A833H1Z8-F1
#
_cell.length_a   1.000
_cell.length_b   1.000
_cell.length_c   1.000
_cell.angle_alpha   90.00
_cell.angle_beta   90.00
_cell.angle_gamma   90.00
#
_symmetry.space_group_name_H-M   'P 1'
#
loop_
_entity.id
_entity.type
_entity.pdbx_description
1 polymer ?
#
loop_
_entity_poly.entity_id
_entity_poly.type
_entity_poly.pdbx_seq_one_letter_code
_entity_poly.pdbx_strand_id
1 'polypeptide(L)'
;MSEKSDTPVYLISGAGTAAGQLVVQRLLAYDVRLVLLSRYGDLEKTIQKTATYNAEQMLFFRMDPSRASWLKLIARSVAERWGHIDGIVSIADFEGGSSIKKLSHHQLQMQLRRNLFAPAALVHAMLPVFTPQPLIVLAPSADHASPGSAISTEGLRGFARSLESEMPSARVRFLEPGDAAQMADGIMDLIASRLNAGL
;
A
#
# COMPACT_ATOMS: atom_id res chain seq x y z
N MET A 1 -18.75 25.06 -1.04
CA MET A 1 -18.66 23.79 -0.28
C MET A 1 -18.59 22.70 -1.32
N SER A 2 -17.41 22.10 -1.54
CA SER A 2 -17.26 21.02 -2.52
C SER A 2 -18.04 19.82 -2.01
N GLU A 3 -18.96 19.27 -2.80
CA GLU A 3 -19.57 17.97 -2.53
C GLU A 3 -18.44 16.97 -2.22
N LYS A 4 -18.49 16.36 -1.04
CA LYS A 4 -17.70 15.16 -0.79
C LYS A 4 -18.21 14.13 -1.77
N SER A 5 -17.44 13.84 -2.80
CA SER A 5 -17.79 12.75 -3.71
C SER A 5 -17.68 11.44 -2.93
N ASP A 6 -18.73 10.63 -3.03
CA ASP A 6 -18.90 9.33 -2.39
C ASP A 6 -18.05 8.22 -3.04
N THR A 7 -17.23 8.57 -4.04
CA THR A 7 -16.38 7.62 -4.76
C THR A 7 -15.22 7.19 -3.88
N PRO A 8 -15.11 5.88 -3.54
CA PRO A 8 -14.07 5.39 -2.64
C PRO A 8 -12.66 5.64 -3.17
N VAL A 9 -11.76 6.01 -2.28
CA VAL A 9 -10.37 6.35 -2.58
C VAL A 9 -9.43 5.32 -1.95
N TYR A 10 -8.58 4.70 -2.76
CA TYR A 10 -7.56 3.75 -2.31
C TYR A 10 -6.16 4.17 -2.70
N LEU A 11 -5.20 4.02 -1.79
CA LEU A 11 -3.78 4.18 -2.08
C LEU A 11 -3.12 2.81 -2.20
N ILE A 12 -2.45 2.58 -3.32
CA ILE A 12 -1.67 1.36 -3.59
C ILE A 12 -0.18 1.73 -3.56
N SER A 13 0.49 1.40 -2.46
CA SER A 13 1.94 1.48 -2.33
C SER A 13 2.56 0.18 -2.80
N GLY A 14 3.57 0.29 -3.68
CA GLY A 14 4.02 -0.84 -4.48
C GLY A 14 3.18 -1.05 -5.74
N ALA A 15 2.53 0.00 -6.27
CA ALA A 15 1.72 -0.09 -7.49
C ALA A 15 2.51 -0.57 -8.72
N GLY A 16 3.83 -0.35 -8.75
CA GLY A 16 4.71 -0.79 -9.84
C GLY A 16 5.13 -2.26 -9.77
N THR A 17 4.82 -2.95 -8.68
CA THR A 17 5.19 -4.36 -8.45
C THR A 17 4.33 -5.30 -9.30
N ALA A 18 4.72 -6.57 -9.42
CA ALA A 18 3.90 -7.54 -10.14
C ALA A 18 2.48 -7.66 -9.53
N ALA A 19 2.37 -7.78 -8.21
CA ALA A 19 1.09 -7.83 -7.50
C ALA A 19 0.34 -6.50 -7.61
N GLY A 20 1.03 -5.37 -7.41
CA GLY A 20 0.44 -4.03 -7.48
C GLY A 20 -0.13 -3.71 -8.86
N GLN A 21 0.54 -4.11 -9.94
CA GLN A 21 0.01 -3.95 -11.29
C GLN A 21 -1.28 -4.75 -11.51
N LEU A 22 -1.36 -5.98 -10.99
CA LEU A 22 -2.58 -6.81 -11.07
C LEU A 22 -3.72 -6.19 -10.27
N VAL A 23 -3.45 -5.73 -9.04
CA VAL A 23 -4.43 -5.03 -8.20
C VAL A 23 -4.95 -3.79 -8.90
N VAL A 24 -4.06 -2.92 -9.38
CA VAL A 24 -4.44 -1.70 -10.10
C VAL A 24 -5.29 -2.04 -11.31
N GLN A 25 -4.84 -2.97 -12.17
CA GLN A 25 -5.58 -3.36 -13.37
C GLN A 25 -7.00 -3.84 -13.04
N ARG A 26 -7.19 -4.59 -11.96
CA ARG A 26 -8.50 -5.10 -11.55
C ARG A 26 -9.38 -4.02 -10.91
N LEU A 27 -8.80 -3.10 -10.14
CA LEU A 27 -9.54 -1.99 -9.53
C LEU A 27 -10.10 -1.01 -10.57
N LEU A 28 -9.52 -0.95 -11.77
CA LEU A 28 -10.04 -0.12 -12.86
C LEU A 28 -11.40 -0.59 -13.40
N ALA A 29 -11.86 -1.78 -13.03
CA ALA A 29 -13.22 -2.23 -13.32
C ALA A 29 -14.27 -1.68 -12.34
N TYR A 30 -13.85 -0.98 -11.29
CA TYR A 30 -14.70 -0.39 -10.27
C TYR A 30 -14.69 1.14 -10.37
N ASP A 31 -15.78 1.78 -9.92
CA ASP A 31 -15.82 3.24 -9.79
C ASP A 31 -15.10 3.67 -8.50
N VAL A 32 -13.77 3.65 -8.55
CA VAL A 32 -12.88 4.03 -7.45
C VAL A 32 -11.84 5.04 -7.91
N ARG A 33 -11.29 5.77 -6.94
CA ARG A 33 -10.15 6.65 -7.13
C ARG A 33 -8.89 6.01 -6.59
N LEU A 34 -7.79 6.19 -7.31
CA LEU A 34 -6.53 5.52 -6.99
C LEU A 34 -5.40 6.51 -6.76
N VAL A 35 -4.70 6.34 -5.66
CA VAL A 35 -3.37 6.92 -5.44
C VAL A 35 -2.34 5.83 -5.69
N LEU A 36 -1.57 5.95 -6.76
CA LEU A 36 -0.54 4.97 -7.10
C LEU A 36 0.82 5.47 -6.64
N LEU A 37 1.45 4.72 -5.74
CA LEU A 37 2.74 5.03 -5.15
C LEU A 37 3.74 3.92 -5.48
N SER A 38 4.83 4.26 -6.16
CA SER A 38 5.97 3.37 -6.33
C SER A 38 7.24 4.18 -6.66
N ARG A 39 8.39 3.50 -6.67
CA ARG A 39 9.65 4.08 -7.12
C ARG A 39 9.59 4.47 -8.60
N TYR A 40 10.50 5.37 -8.98
CA TYR A 40 10.70 5.75 -10.37
C TYR A 40 11.11 4.53 -11.22
N GLY A 41 10.56 4.41 -12.42
CA GLY A 41 10.74 3.26 -13.32
C GLY A 41 9.68 2.16 -13.14
N ASP A 42 9.42 1.73 -11.90
CA ASP A 42 8.43 0.69 -11.62
C ASP A 42 7.00 1.18 -11.89
N LEU A 43 6.70 2.44 -11.51
CA LEU A 43 5.38 3.01 -11.72
C LEU A 43 5.05 3.25 -13.20
N GLU A 44 6.05 3.47 -14.05
CA GLU A 44 5.84 3.82 -15.46
C GLU A 44 5.17 2.68 -16.23
N LYS A 45 5.51 1.43 -15.90
CA LYS A 45 4.86 0.24 -16.44
C LYS A 45 3.36 0.21 -16.10
N THR A 46 3.02 0.68 -14.91
CA THR A 46 1.62 0.75 -14.47
C THR A 46 0.90 1.87 -15.22
N ILE A 47 1.50 3.07 -15.24
CA ILE A 47 0.95 4.24 -15.93
C ILE A 47 0.69 3.95 -17.41
N GLN A 48 1.62 3.29 -18.10
CA GLN A 48 1.45 2.94 -19.51
C GLN A 48 0.27 1.98 -19.72
N LYS A 49 0.08 1.01 -18.81
CA LYS A 49 -1.04 0.06 -18.85
C LYS A 49 -2.37 0.72 -18.47
N THR A 50 -2.33 1.82 -17.71
CA THR A 50 -3.51 2.57 -17.28
C THR A 50 -3.71 3.87 -18.07
N ALA A 51 -2.99 4.08 -19.17
CA ALA A 51 -2.97 5.35 -19.91
C ALA A 51 -4.33 5.71 -20.55
N THR A 52 -5.21 4.74 -20.76
CA THR A 52 -6.55 4.94 -21.33
C THR A 52 -7.60 5.40 -20.31
N TYR A 53 -7.23 5.53 -19.04
CA TYR A 53 -8.18 5.78 -17.95
C TYR A 53 -8.21 7.25 -17.51
N ASN A 54 -9.30 7.63 -16.84
CA ASN A 54 -9.57 9.01 -16.49
C ASN A 54 -8.51 9.58 -15.51
N ALA A 55 -7.75 10.58 -15.98
CA ALA A 55 -6.76 11.30 -15.17
C ALA A 55 -7.39 12.00 -13.95
N GLU A 56 -8.71 12.22 -13.95
CA GLU A 56 -9.44 12.78 -12.81
C GLU A 56 -9.53 11.83 -11.61
N GLN A 57 -9.50 10.51 -11.86
CA GLN A 57 -9.65 9.46 -10.86
C GLN A 57 -8.31 8.97 -10.28
N MET A 58 -7.17 9.45 -10.79
CA MET A 58 -5.86 8.94 -10.38
C MET A 58 -4.86 10.01 -9.98
N LEU A 59 -4.08 9.70 -8.96
CA LEU A 59 -2.87 10.43 -8.55
C LEU A 59 -1.67 9.49 -8.62
N PHE A 60 -0.56 9.98 -9.17
CA PHE A 60 0.67 9.19 -9.33
C PHE A 60 1.82 9.83 -8.54
N PHE A 61 2.42 9.06 -7.63
CA PHE A 61 3.58 9.49 -6.84
C PHE A 61 4.78 8.59 -7.13
N ARG A 62 5.78 9.15 -7.81
CA ARG A 62 7.04 8.48 -8.16
C ARG A 62 8.10 8.77 -7.10
N MET A 63 8.11 8.01 -6.00
CA MET A 63 9.06 8.21 -4.90
C MET A 63 9.33 6.92 -4.11
N ASP A 64 10.46 6.88 -3.41
CA ASP A 64 10.77 5.79 -2.46
C ASP A 64 10.00 6.04 -1.15
N PRO A 65 9.05 5.16 -0.77
CA PRO A 65 8.20 5.35 0.42
C PRO A 65 8.99 5.29 1.73
N SER A 66 10.24 4.77 1.74
CA SER A 66 11.12 4.82 2.91
C SER A 66 11.67 6.22 3.23
N ARG A 67 11.31 7.23 2.43
CA ARG A 67 11.58 8.66 2.69
C ARG A 67 10.33 9.34 3.25
N ALA A 68 10.05 9.09 4.53
CA ALA A 68 8.82 9.48 5.22
C ALA A 68 8.42 10.96 5.10
N SER A 69 9.37 11.88 4.90
CA SER A 69 9.11 13.32 4.74
C SER A 69 8.15 13.64 3.60
N TRP A 70 8.11 12.81 2.55
CA TRP A 70 7.28 13.04 1.36
C TRP A 70 5.87 12.46 1.47
N LEU A 71 5.62 11.55 2.41
CA LEU A 71 4.32 10.90 2.55
C LEU A 71 3.21 11.89 2.96
N LYS A 72 3.57 12.95 3.69
CA LYS A 72 2.65 14.05 4.02
C LYS A 72 2.14 14.81 2.79
N LEU A 73 2.95 14.89 1.72
CA LEU A 73 2.51 15.48 0.46
C LEU A 73 1.37 14.68 -0.16
N ILE A 74 1.45 13.35 -0.08
CA ILE A 74 0.40 12.46 -0.59
C ILE A 74 -0.91 12.71 0.15
N ALA A 75 -0.87 12.71 1.49
CA ALA A 75 -2.05 13.00 2.31
C ALA A 75 -2.66 14.35 1.98
N ARG A 76 -1.82 15.38 1.81
CA ARG A 76 -2.26 16.71 1.42
C ARG A 76 -2.94 16.71 0.04
N SER A 77 -2.35 16.08 -0.96
CA SER A 77 -2.97 15.99 -2.30
C SER A 77 -4.29 15.23 -2.30
N VAL A 78 -4.40 14.16 -1.48
CA VAL A 78 -5.66 13.44 -1.28
C VAL A 78 -6.70 14.34 -0.61
N ALA A 79 -6.31 15.06 0.46
CA ALA A 79 -7.20 16.00 1.15
C ALA A 79 -7.71 17.10 0.22
N GLU A 80 -6.82 17.70 -0.57
CA GLU A 80 -7.15 18.77 -1.51
C GLU A 80 -8.05 18.28 -2.65
N ARG A 81 -7.85 17.06 -3.13
CA ARG A 81 -8.54 16.54 -4.32
C ARG A 81 -9.85 15.82 -4.01
N TRP A 82 -9.87 15.01 -2.95
CA TRP A 82 -10.99 14.11 -2.63
C TRP A 82 -11.44 14.20 -1.17
N GLY A 83 -10.65 14.85 -0.30
CA GLY A 83 -11.00 15.10 1.10
C GLY A 83 -10.90 13.89 2.04
N HIS A 84 -10.71 12.69 1.51
CA HIS A 84 -10.66 11.46 2.30
C HIS A 84 -9.89 10.32 1.60
N ILE A 85 -9.58 9.27 2.37
CA ILE A 85 -9.12 7.98 1.88
C ILE A 85 -9.79 6.83 2.63
N ASP A 86 -10.33 5.87 1.88
CA ASP A 86 -11.06 4.71 2.40
C ASP A 86 -10.14 3.54 2.71
N GLY A 87 -9.03 3.45 2.01
CA GLY A 87 -8.06 2.43 2.33
C GLY A 87 -6.68 2.62 1.76
N ILE A 88 -5.73 1.94 2.38
CA ILE A 88 -4.35 1.88 1.94
C ILE A 88 -3.96 0.41 1.81
N VAL A 89 -3.19 0.11 0.77
CA VAL A 89 -2.60 -1.19 0.51
C VAL A 89 -1.10 -0.97 0.41
N SER A 90 -0.34 -1.57 1.32
CA SER A 90 1.12 -1.51 1.31
C SER A 90 1.68 -2.85 0.87
N ILE A 91 2.10 -2.93 -0.39
CA ILE A 91 2.70 -4.12 -1.01
C ILE A 91 4.22 -3.97 -0.98
N ALA A 92 4.89 -4.79 -0.17
CA ALA A 92 6.35 -4.82 -0.10
C ALA A 92 6.95 -5.68 -1.22
N ASP A 93 7.96 -5.16 -1.92
CA ASP A 93 8.62 -5.82 -3.07
C ASP A 93 10.13 -5.88 -2.97
N PHE A 94 10.72 -5.48 -1.84
CA PHE A 94 12.17 -5.41 -1.77
C PHE A 94 12.78 -6.79 -1.56
N GLU A 95 13.10 -7.41 -2.69
CA GLU A 95 13.91 -8.62 -2.81
C GLU A 95 15.40 -8.26 -2.78
N GLY A 96 16.23 -9.17 -2.25
CA GLY A 96 17.67 -8.92 -2.06
C GLY A 96 18.22 -9.49 -0.77
N GLY A 97 17.50 -10.44 -0.18
CA GLY A 97 17.90 -11.18 1.00
C GLY A 97 19.28 -11.82 0.88
N SER A 98 20.07 -11.70 1.93
CA SER A 98 21.31 -12.46 2.11
C SER A 98 21.14 -13.42 3.29
N SER A 99 21.79 -14.58 3.23
CA SER A 99 21.83 -15.46 4.41
C SER A 99 22.53 -14.76 5.57
N ILE A 100 22.25 -15.18 6.82
CA ILE A 100 22.82 -14.54 8.02
C ILE A 100 24.35 -14.42 7.98
N LYS A 101 25.03 -15.39 7.34
CA LYS A 101 26.50 -15.39 7.19
C LYS A 101 27.04 -14.26 6.29
N LYS A 102 26.20 -13.73 5.39
CA LYS A 102 26.56 -12.73 4.38
C LYS A 102 25.81 -11.40 4.54
N LEU A 103 24.85 -11.35 5.46
CA LEU A 103 23.99 -10.20 5.67
C LEU A 103 24.78 -9.06 6.32
N SER A 104 24.96 -7.96 5.60
CA SER A 104 25.50 -6.74 6.19
C SER A 104 24.44 -5.98 6.98
N HIS A 105 24.89 -5.20 7.98
CA HIS A 105 24.01 -4.29 8.72
C HIS A 105 23.27 -3.31 7.81
N HIS A 106 23.96 -2.80 6.79
CA HIS A 106 23.35 -1.88 5.83
C HIS A 106 22.22 -2.55 5.04
N GLN A 107 22.41 -3.78 4.56
CA GLN A 107 21.34 -4.54 3.87
C GLN A 107 20.15 -4.79 4.80
N LEU A 108 20.39 -5.20 6.03
CA LEU A 108 19.32 -5.40 7.02
C LEU A 108 18.54 -4.11 7.28
N GLN A 109 19.23 -2.99 7.51
CA GLN A 109 18.59 -1.68 7.71
C GLN A 109 17.76 -1.27 6.48
N MET A 110 18.27 -1.48 5.27
CA MET A 110 17.54 -1.16 4.05
C MET A 110 16.28 -2.02 3.88
N GLN A 111 16.35 -3.31 4.20
CA GLN A 111 15.19 -4.21 4.21
C GLN A 111 14.13 -3.73 5.20
N LEU A 112 14.51 -3.48 6.46
CA LEU A 112 13.58 -3.00 7.48
C LEU A 112 12.98 -1.63 7.12
N ARG A 113 13.79 -0.71 6.57
CA ARG A 113 13.30 0.60 6.11
C ARG A 113 12.23 0.50 5.04
N ARG A 114 12.34 -0.46 4.13
CA ARG A 114 11.40 -0.62 3.01
C ARG A 114 10.20 -1.49 3.35
N ASN A 115 10.43 -2.62 4.02
CA ASN A 115 9.40 -3.64 4.21
C ASN A 115 8.64 -3.49 5.54
N LEU A 116 9.14 -2.66 6.48
CA LEU A 116 8.51 -2.45 7.78
C LEU A 116 8.24 -0.96 8.07
N PHE A 117 9.29 -0.13 8.08
CA PHE A 117 9.13 1.27 8.48
C PHE A 117 8.36 2.11 7.45
N ALA A 118 8.53 1.85 6.15
CA ALA A 118 7.76 2.55 5.12
C ALA A 118 6.25 2.29 5.21
N PRO A 119 5.76 1.02 5.32
CA PRO A 119 4.35 0.74 5.61
C PRO A 119 3.81 1.48 6.85
N ALA A 120 4.56 1.45 7.96
CA ALA A 120 4.15 2.12 9.19
C ALA A 120 4.09 3.65 9.03
N ALA A 121 5.10 4.24 8.40
CA ALA A 121 5.13 5.67 8.12
C ALA A 121 4.00 6.10 7.16
N LEU A 122 3.61 5.23 6.23
CA LEU A 122 2.50 5.47 5.30
C LEU A 122 1.15 5.51 6.03
N VAL A 123 0.87 4.52 6.90
CA VAL A 123 -0.34 4.52 7.74
C VAL A 123 -0.39 5.82 8.56
N HIS A 124 0.69 6.14 9.25
CA HIS A 124 0.77 7.33 10.09
C HIS A 124 0.56 8.64 9.30
N ALA A 125 1.11 8.73 8.09
CA ALA A 125 0.93 9.91 7.24
C ALA A 125 -0.51 10.10 6.76
N MET A 126 -1.29 9.02 6.61
CA MET A 126 -2.67 9.08 6.13
C MET A 126 -3.71 9.32 7.23
N LEU A 127 -3.32 9.27 8.52
CA LEU A 127 -4.23 9.51 9.66
C LEU A 127 -5.14 10.73 9.50
N PRO A 128 -4.67 11.90 9.03
CA PRO A 128 -5.53 13.09 8.92
C PRO A 128 -6.61 13.00 7.84
N VAL A 129 -6.52 12.05 6.90
CA VAL A 129 -7.41 11.91 5.76
C VAL A 129 -8.19 10.59 5.74
N PHE A 130 -7.93 9.67 6.66
CA PHE A 130 -8.71 8.44 6.74
C PHE A 130 -10.19 8.74 6.95
N THR A 131 -11.05 7.94 6.31
CA THR A 131 -12.45 7.85 6.70
C THR A 131 -12.59 7.25 8.11
N PRO A 132 -13.77 7.31 8.75
CA PRO A 132 -13.95 6.77 10.10
C PRO A 132 -13.69 5.26 10.25
N GLN A 133 -13.78 4.50 9.15
CA GLN A 133 -13.59 3.05 9.13
C GLN A 133 -12.65 2.65 7.98
N PRO A 134 -11.35 3.01 8.01
CA PRO A 134 -10.47 2.78 6.87
C PRO A 134 -10.08 1.30 6.75
N LEU A 135 -9.83 0.83 5.54
CA LEU A 135 -9.22 -0.46 5.25
C LEU A 135 -7.69 -0.32 5.16
N ILE A 136 -6.94 -1.03 5.99
CA ILE A 136 -5.47 -1.03 5.97
C ILE A 136 -5.00 -2.44 5.64
N VAL A 137 -4.46 -2.64 4.44
CA VAL A 137 -3.91 -3.93 4.01
C VAL A 137 -2.38 -3.87 4.00
N LEU A 138 -1.77 -4.75 4.77
CA LEU A 138 -0.32 -4.89 4.88
C LEU A 138 0.08 -6.20 4.20
N ALA A 139 0.71 -6.06 3.03
CA ALA A 139 1.08 -7.13 2.13
C ALA A 139 2.62 -7.28 2.13
N PRO A 140 3.17 -8.20 2.94
CA PRO A 140 4.62 -8.48 2.99
C PRO A 140 5.17 -9.05 1.66
N SER A 141 6.50 -9.06 1.54
CA SER A 141 7.20 -9.64 0.39
C SER A 141 7.19 -11.17 0.42
N ALA A 142 7.17 -11.81 -0.75
CA ALA A 142 7.20 -13.26 -0.93
C ALA A 142 8.54 -13.92 -0.53
N ASP A 143 9.63 -13.17 -0.40
CA ASP A 143 10.92 -13.72 0.04
C ASP A 143 10.89 -13.99 1.55
N HIS A 144 10.83 -15.25 1.98
CA HIS A 144 10.97 -15.62 3.41
C HIS A 144 12.36 -16.13 3.77
N ALA A 145 13.25 -16.30 2.79
CA ALA A 145 14.48 -17.04 3.00
C ALA A 145 15.55 -16.23 3.73
N SER A 146 15.41 -14.89 3.76
CA SER A 146 16.38 -14.01 4.40
C SER A 146 15.97 -13.53 5.80
N PRO A 147 16.93 -13.39 6.74
CA PRO A 147 16.64 -12.90 8.08
C PRO A 147 15.93 -11.54 8.09
N GLY A 148 16.35 -10.59 7.25
CA GLY A 148 15.73 -9.27 7.23
C GLY A 148 14.31 -9.28 6.68
N SER A 149 13.97 -10.20 5.77
CA SER A 149 12.57 -10.38 5.36
C SER A 149 11.73 -11.02 6.46
N ALA A 150 12.24 -12.07 7.11
CA ALA A 150 11.56 -12.69 8.25
C ALA A 150 11.27 -11.68 9.38
N ILE A 151 12.26 -10.86 9.75
CA ILE A 151 12.09 -9.80 10.76
C ILE A 151 11.08 -8.75 10.29
N SER A 152 11.14 -8.34 9.02
CA SER A 152 10.21 -7.33 8.48
C SER A 152 8.77 -7.85 8.50
N THR A 153 8.55 -9.09 8.06
CA THR A 153 7.23 -9.74 8.00
C THR A 153 6.62 -9.88 9.39
N GLU A 154 7.38 -10.38 10.37
CA GLU A 154 6.89 -10.51 11.75
C GLU A 154 6.70 -9.14 12.43
N GLY A 155 7.58 -8.18 12.15
CA GLY A 155 7.40 -6.79 12.59
C GLY A 155 6.12 -6.17 12.02
N LEU A 156 5.81 -6.44 10.76
CA LEU A 156 4.62 -5.92 10.08
C LEU A 156 3.35 -6.58 10.60
N ARG A 157 3.41 -7.88 10.91
CA ARG A 157 2.33 -8.63 11.59
C ARG A 157 2.07 -8.08 12.99
N GLY A 158 3.12 -7.82 13.76
CA GLY A 158 3.02 -7.18 15.07
C GLY A 158 2.43 -5.78 14.99
N PHE A 159 2.86 -4.99 14.00
CA PHE A 159 2.31 -3.67 13.73
C PHE A 159 0.82 -3.71 13.38
N ALA A 160 0.40 -4.66 12.53
CA ALA A 160 -1.02 -4.88 12.21
C ALA A 160 -1.86 -5.09 13.48
N ARG A 161 -1.41 -5.96 14.39
CA ARG A 161 -2.10 -6.22 15.67
C ARG A 161 -2.16 -4.98 16.57
N SER A 162 -1.10 -4.16 16.59
CA SER A 162 -1.10 -2.89 17.33
C SER A 162 -2.15 -1.94 16.77
N LEU A 163 -2.23 -1.80 15.44
CA LEU A 163 -3.23 -0.95 14.79
C LEU A 163 -4.65 -1.44 15.05
N GLU A 164 -4.92 -2.75 15.07
CA GLU A 164 -6.23 -3.29 15.42
C GLU A 164 -6.65 -2.88 16.84
N SER A 165 -5.70 -2.84 17.78
CA SER A 165 -5.95 -2.42 19.17
C SER A 165 -6.12 -0.90 19.30
N GLU A 166 -5.35 -0.11 18.56
CA GLU A 166 -5.35 1.36 18.66
C GLU A 166 -6.45 2.02 17.82
N MET A 167 -6.86 1.38 16.74
CA MET A 167 -7.84 1.88 15.77
C MET A 167 -8.98 0.85 15.60
N PRO A 168 -9.84 0.64 16.60
CA PRO A 168 -10.83 -0.44 16.59
C PRO A 168 -11.87 -0.34 15.47
N SER A 169 -12.10 0.87 14.94
CA SER A 169 -12.97 1.09 13.78
C SER A 169 -12.29 0.80 12.44
N ALA A 170 -10.96 0.75 12.40
CA ALA A 170 -10.22 0.43 11.18
C ALA A 170 -10.25 -1.07 10.93
N ARG A 171 -10.43 -1.45 9.67
CA ARG A 171 -10.29 -2.83 9.21
C ARG A 171 -8.83 -3.05 8.81
N VAL A 172 -8.03 -3.54 9.73
CA VAL A 172 -6.61 -3.86 9.45
C VAL A 172 -6.50 -5.32 9.01
N ARG A 173 -5.72 -5.59 7.97
CA ARG A 173 -5.50 -6.93 7.43
C ARG A 173 -4.04 -7.12 7.09
N PHE A 174 -3.44 -8.13 7.71
CA PHE A 174 -2.15 -8.66 7.29
C PHE A 174 -2.39 -9.85 6.37
N LEU A 175 -1.75 -9.85 5.20
CA LEU A 175 -1.77 -10.99 4.30
C LEU A 175 -0.57 -11.88 4.55
N GLU A 176 -0.77 -13.20 4.56
CA GLU A 176 0.35 -14.12 4.50
C GLU A 176 1.07 -13.94 3.16
N PRO A 177 2.41 -14.00 3.12
CA PRO A 177 3.08 -13.81 1.86
C PRO A 177 2.76 -14.95 0.88
N GLY A 178 2.70 -14.58 -0.38
CA GLY A 178 2.42 -15.48 -1.49
C GLY A 178 2.98 -14.89 -2.78
N ASP A 179 2.77 -15.60 -3.88
CA ASP A 179 3.15 -15.05 -5.18
C ASP A 179 2.32 -13.81 -5.56
N ALA A 180 2.70 -13.16 -6.65
CA ALA A 180 2.05 -11.93 -7.07
C ALA A 180 0.54 -12.08 -7.35
N ALA A 181 0.09 -13.24 -7.83
CA ALA A 181 -1.32 -13.50 -8.12
C ALA A 181 -2.10 -13.73 -6.83
N GLN A 182 -1.58 -14.57 -5.93
CA GLN A 182 -2.18 -14.84 -4.62
C GLN A 182 -2.32 -13.54 -3.80
N MET A 183 -1.29 -12.70 -3.80
CA MET A 183 -1.34 -11.40 -3.12
C MET A 183 -2.40 -10.48 -3.74
N ALA A 184 -2.46 -10.42 -5.08
CA ALA A 184 -3.46 -9.61 -5.78
C ALA A 184 -4.89 -10.11 -5.55
N ASP A 185 -5.11 -11.42 -5.52
CA ASP A 185 -6.41 -12.03 -5.21
C ASP A 185 -6.86 -11.67 -3.79
N GLY A 186 -6.00 -11.88 -2.78
CA GLY A 186 -6.33 -11.55 -1.39
C GLY A 186 -6.60 -10.06 -1.16
N ILE A 187 -5.85 -9.17 -1.83
CA ILE A 187 -6.12 -7.72 -1.78
C ILE A 187 -7.48 -7.39 -2.42
N MET A 188 -7.76 -7.97 -3.59
CA MET A 188 -9.01 -7.72 -4.30
C MET A 188 -10.23 -8.25 -3.56
N ASP A 189 -10.15 -9.41 -2.91
CA ASP A 189 -11.24 -9.95 -2.08
C ASP A 189 -11.60 -8.99 -0.93
N LEU A 190 -10.59 -8.39 -0.30
CA LEU A 190 -10.78 -7.41 0.77
C LEU A 190 -11.40 -6.10 0.28
N ILE A 191 -10.97 -5.60 -0.88
CA ILE A 191 -11.51 -4.35 -1.44
C ILE A 191 -12.91 -4.57 -2.03
N ALA A 192 -13.09 -5.61 -2.86
CA ALA A 192 -14.35 -5.90 -3.51
C ALA A 192 -15.46 -6.25 -2.51
N SER A 193 -15.15 -7.00 -1.45
CA SER A 193 -16.12 -7.26 -0.38
C SER A 193 -16.60 -5.98 0.30
N ARG A 194 -15.75 -4.96 0.40
CA ARG A 194 -16.14 -3.64 0.91
C ARG A 194 -16.98 -2.87 -0.09
N LEU A 195 -16.52 -2.76 -1.33
CA LEU A 195 -17.24 -2.04 -2.39
C LEU A 195 -18.66 -2.60 -2.60
N ASN A 196 -18.80 -3.93 -2.54
CA ASN A 196 -20.10 -4.60 -2.68
C ASN A 196 -21.00 -4.46 -1.43
N ALA A 197 -20.44 -4.14 -0.27
CA ALA A 197 -21.21 -3.94 0.96
C ALA A 197 -21.82 -2.54 1.09
N GLY A 198 -21.46 -1.59 0.20
CA GLY A 198 -22.01 -0.23 0.20
C GLY A 198 -21.60 0.61 1.42
N LEU A 199 -20.37 0.43 1.93
CA LEU A 199 -19.84 1.04 3.17
C LEU A 199 -18.42 1.61 3.03
#